data_AF-A0A7Y8XYY1-F1
#
_entry.id   AF-A0A7Y8XYY1-F1
#
_cell.length_a   1.000
_cell.length_b   1.000
_cell.length_c   1.000
_cell.angle_alpha   90.00
_cell.angle_beta   90.00
_cell.angle_gamma   90.00
#
_symmetry.space_group_name_H-M   'P 1'
#
loop_
_entity.id
_entity.type
_entity.pdbx_description
1 polymer ?
#
loop_
_entity_poly.entity_id
_entity_poly.type
_entity_poly.pdbx_seq_one_letter_code
_entity_poly.pdbx_strand_id
1 'polypeptide(L)'
;MKRIFLLAVLLVASATYCQTDAELCQQAQTAYQQNNFNDAIKLAGRALAKNPDAPCRRVRIDAAMRDNESSVNYLMAISDLDYLLAKGDKSEPNYKNLGNAEAGLAKMHFDNQNFAEASKHYQKAKNAYTSAKGISGTTDYDAPIANADNQMKQATAQKK
;
A
#
# COMPACT_ATOMS: atom_id res chain seq x y z
N MET A 1 -21.67 57.50 -35.25
CA MET A 1 -21.23 57.80 -33.87
C MET A 1 -20.82 56.48 -33.22
N LYS A 2 -19.56 56.03 -33.35
CA LYS A 2 -18.48 56.12 -32.34
C LYS A 2 -18.94 55.87 -30.90
N ARG A 3 -18.69 54.66 -30.35
CA ARG A 3 -18.06 54.30 -29.04
C ARG A 3 -17.81 52.77 -29.08
N ILE A 4 -16.66 52.24 -29.46
CA ILE A 4 -15.37 52.10 -28.73
C ILE A 4 -15.50 51.39 -27.37
N PHE A 5 -15.00 50.14 -27.38
CA PHE A 5 -14.31 49.36 -26.34
C PHE A 5 -14.92 49.20 -24.94
N LEU A 6 -15.11 47.93 -24.55
CA LEU A 6 -14.43 47.39 -23.36
C LEU A 6 -14.33 45.86 -23.47
N LEU A 7 -13.15 45.40 -23.92
CA LEU A 7 -12.67 44.05 -23.63
C LEU A 7 -12.44 43.98 -22.11
N ALA A 8 -13.30 43.28 -21.39
CA ALA A 8 -12.97 42.79 -20.07
C ALA A 8 -12.08 41.54 -20.25
N VAL A 9 -10.77 41.76 -20.28
CA VAL A 9 -9.77 40.71 -20.10
C VAL A 9 -9.93 40.20 -18.67
N LEU A 10 -10.68 39.12 -18.49
CA LEU A 10 -10.59 38.30 -17.29
C LEU A 10 -9.22 37.64 -17.30
N LEU A 11 -8.29 38.26 -16.58
CA LEU A 11 -7.03 37.65 -16.16
C LEU A 11 -7.37 36.32 -15.48
N VAL A 12 -7.13 35.23 -16.20
CA VAL A 12 -7.00 33.90 -15.61
C VAL A 12 -5.72 33.92 -14.80
N ALA A 13 -5.81 34.40 -13.56
CA ALA A 13 -4.81 34.10 -12.56
C ALA A 13 -4.98 32.62 -12.22
N SER A 14 -4.38 31.74 -13.01
CA SER A 14 -4.14 30.36 -12.61
C SER A 14 -3.10 30.41 -11.49
N ALA A 15 -3.54 30.78 -10.29
CA ALA A 15 -2.82 30.42 -9.08
C ALA A 15 -2.79 28.90 -9.09
N THR A 16 -1.64 28.33 -9.41
CA THR A 16 -1.38 26.91 -9.25
C THR A 16 -1.55 26.61 -7.77
N TYR A 17 -2.77 26.24 -7.36
CA TYR A 17 -3.08 25.96 -5.97
C TYR A 17 -2.25 24.76 -5.56
N CYS A 18 -1.13 25.02 -4.89
CA CYS A 18 -0.25 23.95 -4.43
C CYS A 18 -0.96 23.27 -3.26
N GLN A 19 -1.71 22.22 -3.56
CA GLN A 19 -2.41 21.44 -2.54
C GLN A 19 -1.42 21.00 -1.45
N THR A 20 -1.80 21.21 -0.20
CA THR A 20 -1.05 20.78 0.99
C THR A 20 -1.13 19.26 1.13
N ASP A 21 -0.18 18.66 1.86
CA ASP A 21 -0.24 17.23 2.19
C ASP A 21 -1.46 16.90 3.06
N ALA A 22 -1.87 17.80 3.95
CA ALA A 22 -3.08 17.66 4.76
C ALA A 22 -4.36 17.59 3.89
N GLU A 23 -4.53 18.50 2.92
CA GLU A 23 -5.68 18.47 1.99
C GLU A 23 -5.69 17.19 1.14
N LEU A 24 -4.51 16.77 0.65
CA LEU A 24 -4.38 15.52 -0.11
C LEU A 24 -4.75 14.30 0.74
N CYS A 25 -4.35 14.26 2.01
CA CYS A 25 -4.74 13.20 2.93
C CYS A 25 -6.25 13.18 3.20
N GLN A 26 -6.89 14.34 3.34
CA GLN A 26 -8.35 14.43 3.51
C GLN A 26 -9.09 13.92 2.25
N GLN A 27 -8.61 14.29 1.07
CA GLN A 27 -9.17 13.81 -0.19
C GLN A 27 -8.97 12.30 -0.35
N ALA A 28 -7.80 11.78 0.00
CA ALA A 28 -7.52 10.35 -0.02
C ALA A 28 -8.48 9.56 0.90
N GLN A 29 -8.72 10.06 2.11
CA GLN A 29 -9.66 9.46 3.05
C GLN A 29 -11.09 9.46 2.51
N THR A 30 -11.52 10.56 1.87
CA THR A 30 -12.84 10.66 1.24
C THR A 30 -13.00 9.65 0.11
N ALA A 31 -12.00 9.55 -0.78
CA ALA A 31 -11.98 8.58 -1.86
C ALA A 31 -12.05 7.13 -1.33
N TYR A 32 -11.30 6.82 -0.26
CA TYR A 32 -11.34 5.52 0.40
C TYR A 32 -12.74 5.18 0.94
N GLN A 33 -13.40 6.12 1.61
CA GLN A 33 -14.76 5.94 2.13
C GLN A 33 -15.80 5.72 1.02
N GLN A 34 -15.54 6.26 -0.17
CA GLN A 34 -16.36 6.06 -1.36
C GLN A 34 -16.03 4.76 -2.12
N ASN A 35 -15.14 3.91 -1.58
CA ASN A 35 -14.58 2.73 -2.23
C ASN A 35 -13.86 3.03 -3.56
N ASN A 36 -13.44 4.29 -3.76
CA ASN A 36 -12.59 4.68 -4.88
C ASN A 36 -11.12 4.53 -4.46
N PHE A 37 -10.68 3.27 -4.37
CA PHE A 37 -9.36 2.91 -3.86
C PHE A 37 -8.23 3.44 -4.75
N ASN A 38 -8.43 3.43 -6.07
CA ASN A 38 -7.46 3.97 -7.02
C ASN A 38 -7.17 5.46 -6.78
N ASP A 39 -8.18 6.28 -6.55
CA ASP A 39 -7.95 7.70 -6.25
C ASP A 39 -7.42 7.91 -4.83
N ALA A 40 -7.84 7.09 -3.86
CA ALA A 40 -7.26 7.10 -2.52
C ALA A 40 -5.74 6.84 -2.55
N ILE A 41 -5.30 5.85 -3.33
CA ILE A 41 -3.88 5.52 -3.53
C ILE A 41 -3.13 6.70 -4.15
N LYS A 42 -3.65 7.28 -5.23
CA LYS A 42 -3.01 8.41 -5.93
C LYS A 42 -2.88 9.63 -5.03
N LEU A 43 -3.95 9.99 -4.32
CA LEU A 43 -3.98 11.17 -3.45
C LEU A 43 -3.06 11.00 -2.25
N ALA A 44 -3.09 9.84 -1.58
CA ALA A 44 -2.17 9.55 -0.49
C ALA A 44 -0.72 9.50 -0.97
N GLY A 45 -0.46 8.94 -2.16
CA GLY A 45 0.87 8.95 -2.78
C GLY A 45 1.40 10.36 -3.04
N ARG A 46 0.54 11.28 -3.52
CA ARG A 46 0.90 12.69 -3.71
C ARG A 46 1.21 13.39 -2.38
N ALA A 47 0.47 13.08 -1.31
CA ALA A 47 0.76 13.60 0.02
C ALA A 47 2.11 13.10 0.53
N LEU A 48 2.38 11.80 0.42
CA LEU A 48 3.62 11.16 0.87
C LEU A 48 4.86 11.60 0.09
N ALA A 49 4.70 11.96 -1.19
CA ALA A 49 5.77 12.53 -2.00
C ALA A 49 6.17 13.94 -1.54
N LYS A 50 5.24 14.70 -0.94
CA LYS A 50 5.50 16.03 -0.34
C LYS A 50 6.05 15.90 1.08
N ASN A 51 5.46 15.00 1.87
CA ASN A 51 5.81 14.77 3.25
C ASN A 51 5.77 13.26 3.54
N PRO A 52 6.92 12.58 3.65
CA PRO A 52 6.97 11.15 3.95
C PRO A 52 6.31 10.78 5.29
N ASP A 53 6.18 11.70 6.23
CA ASP A 53 5.50 11.49 7.52
C ASP A 53 4.01 11.87 7.48
N ALA A 54 3.43 12.11 6.29
CA ALA A 54 2.01 12.44 6.17
C ALA A 54 1.10 11.33 6.75
N PRO A 55 0.01 11.70 7.45
CA PRO A 55 -0.78 10.75 8.24
C PRO A 55 -1.59 9.75 7.40
N CYS A 56 -1.81 10.02 6.11
CA CYS A 56 -2.60 9.17 5.23
C CYS A 56 -1.85 7.94 4.68
N ARG A 57 -0.65 7.61 5.18
CA ARG A 57 0.02 6.35 4.81
C ARG A 57 -0.84 5.12 5.04
N ARG A 58 -1.62 5.11 6.14
CA ARG A 58 -2.58 4.02 6.43
C ARG A 58 -3.67 3.91 5.38
N VAL A 59 -4.21 5.04 4.93
CA VAL A 59 -5.20 5.08 3.84
C VAL A 59 -4.62 4.44 2.57
N ARG A 60 -3.35 4.71 2.24
CA ARG A 60 -2.70 4.10 1.08
C ARG A 60 -2.55 2.59 1.22
N ILE A 61 -2.11 2.11 2.39
CA ILE A 61 -2.03 0.67 2.68
C ILE A 61 -3.41 0.02 2.52
N ASP A 62 -4.43 0.54 3.21
CA ASP A 62 -5.76 -0.06 3.21
C ASP A 62 -6.40 -0.05 1.83
N ALA A 63 -6.21 1.02 1.06
CA ALA A 63 -6.69 1.11 -0.31
C ALA A 63 -5.96 0.12 -1.24
N ALA A 64 -4.63 0.04 -1.15
CA ALA A 64 -3.84 -0.90 -1.96
C ALA A 64 -4.20 -2.37 -1.67
N MET A 65 -4.50 -2.69 -0.41
CA MET A 65 -4.93 -4.04 -0.02
C MET A 65 -6.36 -4.38 -0.43
N ARG A 66 -7.21 -3.40 -0.78
CA ARG A 66 -8.64 -3.58 -1.10
C ARG A 66 -9.02 -3.37 -2.58
N ASP A 67 -8.17 -2.73 -3.38
CA ASP A 67 -8.46 -2.40 -4.78
C ASP A 67 -8.54 -3.63 -5.68
N ASN A 68 -7.44 -3.96 -6.36
CA ASN A 68 -7.29 -5.18 -7.13
C ASN A 68 -5.99 -5.87 -6.74
N GLU A 69 -5.99 -7.21 -6.83
CA GLU A 69 -4.77 -8.00 -6.64
C GLU A 69 -3.79 -7.65 -7.77
N SER A 70 -2.79 -6.83 -7.45
CA SER A 70 -1.74 -6.44 -8.38
C SER A 70 -0.40 -6.34 -7.67
N SER A 71 0.68 -6.66 -8.39
CA SER A 71 2.03 -6.62 -7.84
C SER A 71 2.40 -5.20 -7.42
N VAL A 72 1.94 -4.19 -8.15
CA VAL A 72 2.14 -2.77 -7.84
C VAL A 72 1.51 -2.41 -6.49
N ASN A 73 0.26 -2.85 -6.24
CA ASN A 73 -0.43 -2.57 -4.99
C ASN A 73 0.24 -3.29 -3.80
N TYR A 74 0.63 -4.56 -3.97
CA TYR A 74 1.35 -5.26 -2.90
C TYR A 74 2.72 -4.65 -2.60
N LEU A 75 3.51 -4.31 -3.62
CA LEU A 75 4.80 -3.63 -3.43
C LEU A 75 4.65 -2.29 -2.71
N MET A 76 3.59 -1.54 -3.04
CA MET A 76 3.28 -0.28 -2.37
C MET A 76 2.93 -0.49 -0.90
N ALA A 77 2.02 -1.43 -0.60
CA ALA A 77 1.65 -1.76 0.77
C ALA A 77 2.85 -2.24 1.59
N ILE A 78 3.69 -3.13 1.03
CA ILE A 78 4.93 -3.61 1.66
C ILE A 78 5.85 -2.44 1.98
N SER A 79 6.10 -1.55 1.02
CA SER A 79 6.97 -0.38 1.25
C SER A 79 6.44 0.55 2.34
N ASP A 80 5.12 0.76 2.41
CA ASP A 80 4.51 1.58 3.46
C ASP A 80 4.56 0.91 4.84
N LEU A 81 4.36 -0.40 4.90
CA LEU A 81 4.44 -1.17 6.13
C LEU A 81 5.87 -1.23 6.66
N ASP A 82 6.85 -1.46 5.78
CA ASP A 82 8.28 -1.42 6.14
C ASP A 82 8.67 -0.05 6.70
N TYR A 83 8.17 1.05 6.12
CA TYR A 83 8.38 2.39 6.66
C TYR A 83 7.87 2.52 8.10
N LEU A 84 6.66 2.04 8.37
CA LEU A 84 6.03 2.14 9.68
C LEU A 84 6.74 1.26 10.72
N LEU A 85 7.12 0.05 10.35
CA LEU A 85 7.93 -0.84 11.18
C LEU A 85 9.31 -0.24 11.50
N ALA A 86 9.96 0.40 10.53
CA ALA A 86 11.23 1.10 10.71
C ALA A 86 11.12 2.31 11.65
N LYS A 87 9.97 2.99 11.66
CA LYS A 87 9.64 4.07 12.61
C LYS A 87 9.22 3.56 14.00
N GLY A 88 9.16 2.25 14.20
CA GLY A 88 8.85 1.63 15.49
C GLY A 88 7.37 1.30 15.71
N ASP A 89 6.48 1.53 14.74
CA ASP A 89 5.10 1.06 14.80
C ASP A 89 5.05 -0.45 14.51
N LYS A 90 5.48 -1.23 15.50
CA LYS A 90 5.56 -2.70 15.47
C LYS A 90 4.27 -3.35 15.98
N SER A 91 3.13 -2.77 15.65
CA SER A 91 1.81 -3.28 16.05
C SER A 91 1.44 -4.56 15.30
N GLU A 92 0.60 -5.38 15.92
CA GLU A 92 0.10 -6.63 15.33
C GLU A 92 -0.56 -6.43 13.95
N PRO A 93 -1.44 -5.42 13.73
CA PRO A 93 -2.06 -5.21 12.43
C PRO A 93 -1.04 -4.93 11.31
N ASN A 94 0.11 -4.33 11.64
CA ASN A 94 1.15 -4.05 10.65
C ASN A 94 1.84 -5.32 10.19
N TYR A 95 2.20 -6.18 11.14
CA TYR A 95 2.80 -7.47 10.81
C TYR A 95 1.81 -8.38 10.09
N LYS A 96 0.53 -8.37 10.48
CA LYS A 96 -0.54 -9.08 9.77
C LYS A 96 -0.66 -8.60 8.33
N ASN A 97 -0.78 -7.29 8.11
CA ASN A 97 -0.93 -6.73 6.77
C ASN A 97 0.32 -6.94 5.92
N LEU A 98 1.52 -6.91 6.52
CA LEU A 98 2.77 -7.23 5.82
C LEU A 98 2.77 -8.70 5.39
N GLY A 99 2.36 -9.61 6.27
CA GLY A 99 2.19 -11.02 5.95
C GLY A 99 1.24 -11.24 4.78
N ASN A 100 0.10 -10.56 4.78
CA ASN A 100 -0.89 -10.63 3.71
C ASN A 100 -0.34 -10.12 2.37
N ALA A 101 0.33 -8.96 2.37
CA ALA A 101 0.87 -8.35 1.16
C ALA A 101 2.03 -9.18 0.57
N GLU A 102 2.93 -9.66 1.41
CA GLU A 102 4.05 -10.54 1.03
C GLU A 102 3.53 -11.87 0.45
N ALA A 103 2.50 -12.47 1.06
CA ALA A 103 1.90 -13.70 0.56
C ALA A 103 1.19 -13.51 -0.79
N GLY A 104 0.48 -12.38 -0.96
CA GLY A 104 -0.15 -12.01 -2.23
C GLY A 104 0.88 -11.82 -3.35
N LEU A 105 1.94 -11.07 -3.10
CA LEU A 105 3.03 -10.88 -4.06
C LEU A 105 3.77 -12.19 -4.38
N ALA A 106 4.00 -13.04 -3.37
CA ALA A 106 4.59 -14.36 -3.54
C ALA A 106 3.77 -15.23 -4.51
N LYS A 107 2.43 -15.23 -4.35
CA LYS A 107 1.53 -15.95 -5.24
C LYS A 107 1.66 -15.47 -6.68
N MET A 108 1.70 -14.16 -6.91
CA MET A 108 1.88 -13.62 -8.27
C MET A 108 3.21 -14.03 -8.88
N HIS A 109 4.30 -14.07 -8.10
CA HIS A 109 5.59 -14.58 -8.59
C HIS A 109 5.52 -16.08 -8.90
N PHE A 110 4.82 -16.86 -8.08
CA PHE A 110 4.64 -18.29 -8.29
C PHE A 110 3.86 -18.57 -9.58
N ASP A 111 2.74 -17.86 -9.78
CA ASP A 111 1.89 -17.98 -10.97
C ASP A 111 2.66 -17.61 -12.25
N ASN A 112 3.61 -16.67 -12.15
CA ASN A 112 4.53 -16.28 -13.22
C ASN A 112 5.78 -17.18 -13.34
N GLN A 113 5.81 -18.33 -12.66
CA GLN A 113 6.94 -19.27 -12.61
C GLN A 113 8.26 -18.67 -12.12
N ASN A 114 8.21 -17.50 -11.48
CA ASN A 114 9.36 -16.89 -10.81
C ASN A 114 9.48 -17.46 -9.39
N PHE A 115 9.80 -18.75 -9.31
CA PHE A 115 9.83 -19.51 -8.05
C PHE A 115 10.90 -19.02 -7.08
N ALA A 116 11.98 -18.42 -7.59
CA ALA A 116 13.03 -17.79 -6.78
C ALA A 116 12.47 -16.63 -5.94
N GLU A 117 11.76 -15.70 -6.57
CA GLU A 117 11.15 -14.56 -5.88
C GLU A 117 9.94 -15.00 -5.05
N ALA A 118 9.10 -15.91 -5.55
CA ALA A 118 7.96 -16.44 -4.80
C ALA A 118 8.39 -17.02 -3.44
N SER A 119 9.45 -17.83 -3.43
CA SER A 119 10.01 -18.43 -2.22
C SER A 119 10.51 -17.38 -1.22
N LYS A 120 11.16 -16.30 -1.68
CA LYS A 120 11.60 -15.20 -0.81
C LYS A 120 10.42 -14.49 -0.15
N HIS A 121 9.39 -14.17 -0.93
CA HIS A 121 8.21 -13.47 -0.43
C HIS A 121 7.38 -14.35 0.53
N TYR A 122 7.23 -15.66 0.28
CA TYR A 122 6.60 -16.56 1.26
C TYR A 122 7.37 -16.64 2.58
N GLN A 123 8.71 -16.63 2.54
CA GLN A 123 9.52 -16.59 3.77
C GLN A 123 9.30 -15.29 4.55
N LYS A 124 9.20 -14.15 3.87
CA LYS A 124 8.86 -12.87 4.51
C LYS A 124 7.46 -12.87 5.10
N ALA A 125 6.47 -13.42 4.38
CA ALA A 125 5.11 -13.57 4.88
C ALA A 125 5.06 -14.40 6.17
N LYS A 126 5.74 -15.55 6.18
CA LYS A 126 5.87 -16.42 7.37
C LYS A 126 6.45 -15.65 8.56
N ASN A 127 7.54 -14.90 8.35
CA ASN A 127 8.18 -14.11 9.39
C ASN A 127 7.24 -13.05 9.95
N ALA A 128 6.52 -12.34 9.08
CA ALA A 128 5.58 -11.30 9.48
C ALA A 128 4.41 -11.88 10.31
N TYR A 129 3.78 -12.97 9.88
CA TYR A 129 2.75 -13.65 10.68
C TYR A 129 3.29 -14.18 12.02
N THR A 130 4.55 -14.62 12.07
CA THR A 130 5.19 -15.05 13.31
C THR A 130 5.37 -13.88 14.29
N SER A 131 5.75 -12.70 13.79
CA SER A 131 5.79 -11.47 14.60
C SER A 131 4.39 -11.06 15.07
N ALA A 132 3.38 -11.10 14.21
CA ALA A 132 1.99 -10.82 14.58
C ALA A 132 1.49 -11.77 15.68
N LYS A 133 1.81 -13.07 15.57
CA LYS A 133 1.54 -14.08 16.60
C LYS A 133 2.20 -13.73 17.94
N GLY A 134 3.47 -13.35 17.92
CA GLY A 134 4.22 -13.00 19.13
C GLY A 134 3.63 -11.81 19.88
N ILE A 135 3.00 -10.88 19.17
CA ILE A 135 2.36 -9.69 19.76
C ILE A 135 0.96 -10.02 20.28
N SER A 136 0.18 -10.79 19.52
CA SER A 136 -1.22 -11.10 19.86
C SER A 136 -1.38 -12.21 20.89
N GLY A 137 -0.47 -13.19 20.91
CA GLY A 137 -0.61 -14.40 21.71
C GLY A 137 -1.69 -15.37 21.22
N THR A 138 -2.37 -15.11 20.09
CA THR A 138 -3.41 -15.99 19.54
C THR A 138 -2.82 -17.12 18.67
N THR A 139 -3.59 -18.19 18.49
CA THR A 139 -3.29 -19.27 17.54
C THR A 139 -3.81 -19.00 16.13
N ASP A 140 -4.52 -17.88 15.89
CA ASP A 140 -5.08 -17.53 14.57
C ASP A 140 -4.02 -17.43 13.46
N TYR A 141 -2.76 -17.22 13.85
CA TYR A 141 -1.62 -17.14 12.95
C TYR A 141 -1.00 -18.48 12.57
N ASP A 142 -1.38 -19.59 13.22
CA ASP A 142 -0.77 -20.90 12.96
C ASP A 142 -1.04 -21.40 11.54
N ALA A 143 -2.27 -21.26 11.07
CA ALA A 143 -2.63 -21.64 9.70
C ALA A 143 -1.94 -20.74 8.65
N PRO A 144 -1.94 -19.40 8.75
CA PRO A 144 -1.16 -18.53 7.85
C PRO A 144 0.34 -18.86 7.81
N ILE A 145 0.96 -19.12 8.98
CA ILE A 145 2.39 -19.49 9.09
C ILE A 145 2.65 -20.83 8.38
N ALA A 146 1.84 -21.84 8.66
CA ALA A 146 1.98 -23.17 8.04
C ALA A 146 1.74 -23.12 6.52
N ASN A 147 0.76 -22.34 6.07
CA ASN A 147 0.49 -22.15 4.65
C ASN A 147 1.68 -21.49 3.94
N ALA A 148 2.21 -20.38 4.48
CA ALA A 148 3.39 -19.71 3.91
C ALA A 148 4.61 -20.64 3.86
N ASP A 149 4.83 -21.46 4.89
CA ASP A 149 5.92 -22.45 4.92
C ASP A 149 5.76 -23.54 3.84
N ASN A 150 4.55 -24.07 3.69
CA ASN A 150 4.25 -25.07 2.67
C ASN A 150 4.42 -24.51 1.25
N GLN A 151 3.93 -23.29 0.98
CA GLN A 151 4.07 -22.62 -0.30
C GLN A 151 5.54 -22.28 -0.63
N MET A 152 6.31 -21.85 0.37
CA MET A 152 7.76 -21.65 0.23
C MET A 152 8.48 -22.94 -0.18
N LYS A 153 8.14 -24.08 0.45
CA LYS A 153 8.71 -25.39 0.12
C LYS A 153 8.33 -25.81 -1.31
N GLN A 154 7.08 -25.62 -1.71
CA GLN A 154 6.60 -25.88 -3.07
C GLN A 154 7.37 -25.05 -4.11
N ALA A 155 7.47 -23.73 -3.90
CA ALA A 155 8.25 -22.85 -4.77
C ALA A 155 9.72 -23.29 -4.85
N THR A 156 10.32 -23.69 -3.73
CA THR A 156 11.73 -24.16 -3.71
C THR A 156 11.92 -25.47 -4.47
N ALA A 157 10.96 -26.38 -4.43
CA ALA A 157 11.03 -27.63 -5.17
C ALA A 157 10.96 -27.42 -6.70
N GLN A 158 10.20 -26.41 -7.15
CA GLN A 158 10.04 -26.06 -8.57
C GLN A 158 11.25 -25.30 -9.17
N LYS A 159 12.26 -24.93 -8.38
CA LYS A 159 13.51 -24.32 -8.88
C LYS A 159 14.48 -25.32 -9.52
N LYS A 160 14.26 -26.61 -9.30
CA LYS A 160 15.14 -27.70 -9.70
C LYS A 160 14.70 -28.28 -11.03
#